data_AF-A0A6J8ANT0-F1
#
_entry.id   AF-A0A6J8ANT0-F1
#
_cell.length_a   1.000
_cell.length_b   1.000
_cell.length_c   1.000
_cell.angle_alpha   90.00
_cell.angle_beta   90.00
_cell.angle_gamma   90.00
#
_symmetry.space_group_name_H-M   'P 1'
#
loop_
_entity.id
_entity.type
_entity.pdbx_description
1 polymer ?
#
loop_
_entity_poly.entity_id
_entity_poly.type
_entity_poly.pdbx_seq_one_letter_code
_entity_poly.pdbx_strand_id
1 'polypeptide(L)'
;MNVWFLIFFAIKITVLAFDFSGNYFSVEYNQQISEDRYLYKTESGVSIISCANKCSVEINCCVANFDAISQTCHLDMSGFCFSAPQHENGSITIRRAQGDWFNWSPWSKCSKTCEGGKRTRSHQHSNDESAENVTSVEVCHPFGCNDTALNCYEWKTKGLLDSQTALIEPITSNGVQLPAVEIYCDMDMENGAGVTVINHDGERDVTVHGYEGHGSYSYIVSYDISFEHVVAIIDSSQFCRQFVRWKCFNAEIYDEGNQKWNTYWTNRSTAYLATNEYKPPSGFFHGPEIRRICDCGITDTCQRSDVLCNCDINDDIWRSDEGYVTNKDALPIVAFFVGDTGDALEEGKHFIGPIECYGIA
;
A
#
# COMPACT_ATOMS: atom_id res chain seq x y z
N MET A 1 -28.46 -33.86 -56.84
CA MET A 1 -28.31 -34.10 -55.39
C MET A 1 -27.04 -34.89 -55.18
N ASN A 2 -25.96 -34.22 -54.81
CA ASN A 2 -24.72 -34.88 -54.40
C ASN A 2 -24.67 -34.83 -52.88
N VAL A 3 -24.86 -35.98 -52.23
CA VAL A 3 -24.68 -36.14 -50.79
C VAL A 3 -23.23 -36.54 -50.56
N TRP A 4 -22.46 -35.69 -49.91
CA TRP A 4 -21.13 -36.00 -49.42
C TRP A 4 -21.26 -36.66 -48.04
N PHE A 5 -20.73 -37.88 -47.88
CA PHE A 5 -20.53 -38.48 -46.57
C PHE A 5 -19.24 -37.91 -45.96
N LEU A 6 -19.36 -37.12 -44.90
CA LEU A 6 -18.26 -36.80 -43.99
C LEU A 6 -18.08 -37.99 -43.04
N ILE A 7 -17.03 -38.78 -43.27
CA ILE A 7 -16.58 -39.81 -42.33
C ILE A 7 -15.80 -39.08 -41.22
N PHE A 8 -16.42 -38.93 -40.05
CA PHE A 8 -15.70 -38.51 -38.84
C PHE A 8 -14.87 -39.70 -38.33
N PHE A 9 -13.54 -39.58 -38.39
CA PHE A 9 -12.67 -40.44 -37.59
C PHE A 9 -12.79 -39.99 -36.13
N ALA A 10 -13.44 -40.80 -35.28
CA ALA A 10 -13.45 -40.58 -33.85
C ALA A 10 -12.04 -40.84 -33.30
N ILE A 11 -11.31 -39.78 -32.96
CA ILE A 11 -10.06 -39.88 -32.20
C ILE A 11 -10.46 -40.29 -30.78
N LYS A 12 -10.11 -41.53 -30.37
CA LYS A 12 -10.22 -41.95 -28.97
C LYS A 12 -9.18 -41.19 -28.14
N ILE A 13 -9.58 -40.11 -27.48
CA ILE A 13 -8.74 -39.43 -26.48
C ILE A 13 -8.97 -40.16 -25.15
N THR A 14 -7.96 -40.89 -24.69
CA THR A 14 -7.96 -41.49 -23.35
C THR A 14 -7.26 -40.51 -22.42
N VAL A 15 -8.02 -39.85 -21.53
CA VAL A 15 -7.45 -38.98 -20.49
C VAL A 15 -7.12 -39.85 -19.28
N LEU A 16 -5.86 -39.83 -18.85
CA LEU A 16 -5.39 -40.51 -17.65
C LEU A 16 -5.49 -39.54 -16.47
N ALA A 17 -6.25 -39.92 -15.43
CA ALA A 17 -6.29 -39.22 -14.15
C ALA A 17 -5.52 -40.03 -13.10
N PHE A 18 -4.86 -39.35 -12.16
CA PHE A 18 -4.01 -39.96 -11.13
C PHE A 18 -4.62 -39.82 -9.74
N ASP A 19 -4.50 -40.86 -8.91
CA ASP A 19 -4.65 -40.75 -7.46
C ASP A 19 -3.29 -40.84 -6.73
N PHE A 20 -3.28 -40.52 -5.43
CA PHE A 20 -2.10 -40.52 -4.56
C PHE A 20 -1.38 -41.88 -4.41
N SER A 21 -1.93 -42.96 -4.97
CA SER A 21 -1.38 -44.32 -4.90
C SER A 21 -0.69 -44.75 -6.19
N GLY A 22 -0.70 -43.92 -7.24
CA GLY A 22 -0.17 -44.27 -8.55
C GLY A 22 -1.06 -45.19 -9.37
N ASN A 23 -2.35 -45.30 -9.01
CA ASN A 23 -3.29 -46.11 -9.79
C ASN A 23 -3.74 -45.35 -11.06
N TYR A 24 -3.81 -46.10 -12.16
CA TYR A 24 -4.29 -45.61 -13.45
C TYR A 24 -5.80 -45.71 -13.53
N PHE A 25 -6.49 -44.64 -13.91
CA PHE A 25 -7.89 -44.71 -14.30
C PHE A 25 -8.06 -44.31 -15.77
N SER A 26 -8.62 -45.22 -16.57
CA SER A 26 -9.04 -44.92 -17.93
C SER A 26 -10.39 -44.22 -17.91
N VAL A 27 -10.43 -42.97 -18.37
CA VAL A 27 -11.70 -42.25 -18.51
C VAL A 27 -12.25 -42.52 -19.91
N GLU A 28 -13.40 -43.20 -20.00
CA GLU A 28 -14.11 -43.38 -21.27
C GLU A 28 -15.03 -42.19 -21.58
N TYR A 29 -14.93 -41.72 -22.83
CA TYR A 29 -15.73 -40.63 -23.39
C TYR A 29 -17.22 -40.93 -23.30
N ASN A 30 -18.00 -40.09 -22.61
CA ASN A 30 -19.45 -40.16 -22.70
C ASN A 30 -20.09 -38.77 -22.64
N GLN A 31 -20.33 -38.24 -23.84
CA GLN A 31 -21.28 -37.18 -24.18
C GLN A 31 -20.81 -35.72 -24.04
N GLN A 32 -20.88 -35.00 -25.16
CA GLN A 32 -20.66 -33.54 -25.26
C GLN A 32 -21.90 -32.80 -24.75
N ILE A 33 -21.72 -31.82 -23.85
CA ILE A 33 -22.82 -31.05 -23.24
C ILE A 33 -23.02 -29.70 -23.95
N SER A 34 -21.93 -29.10 -24.45
CA SER A 34 -21.94 -27.89 -25.30
C SER A 34 -20.64 -27.82 -26.11
N GLU A 35 -20.50 -26.83 -26.99
CA GLU A 35 -19.33 -26.68 -27.89
C GLU A 35 -17.99 -26.84 -27.13
N ASP A 36 -17.91 -26.34 -25.89
CA ASP A 36 -16.67 -26.34 -25.09
C ASP A 36 -16.74 -27.14 -23.78
N ARG A 37 -17.71 -28.06 -23.59
CA ARG A 37 -17.87 -28.80 -22.31
C ARG A 37 -18.17 -30.29 -22.50
N TYR A 38 -17.41 -31.15 -21.80
CA TYR A 38 -17.45 -32.61 -21.94
C TYR A 38 -17.70 -33.33 -20.60
N LEU A 39 -18.48 -34.44 -20.64
CA LEU A 39 -18.70 -35.38 -19.53
C LEU A 39 -17.68 -36.51 -19.52
N TYR A 40 -17.15 -36.74 -18.33
CA TYR A 40 -16.24 -37.84 -18.02
C TYR A 40 -16.84 -38.63 -16.85
N LYS A 41 -16.94 -39.96 -17.01
CA LYS A 41 -17.41 -40.87 -15.96
C LYS A 41 -16.23 -41.67 -15.44
N THR A 42 -15.95 -41.57 -14.14
CA THR A 42 -15.03 -42.48 -13.46
C THR A 42 -15.77 -43.74 -13.02
N GLU A 43 -15.08 -44.88 -12.85
CA GLU A 43 -15.67 -46.13 -12.34
C GLU A 43 -16.34 -45.96 -10.96
N SER A 44 -16.04 -44.89 -10.23
CA SER A 44 -16.63 -44.53 -8.94
C SER A 44 -17.86 -43.60 -8.99
N GLY A 45 -18.34 -43.20 -10.18
CA GLY A 45 -19.65 -42.55 -10.33
C GLY A 45 -19.75 -41.07 -9.94
N VAL A 46 -18.67 -40.29 -10.06
CA VAL A 46 -18.70 -38.85 -9.76
C VAL A 46 -19.01 -38.04 -11.03
N SER A 47 -20.04 -37.17 -10.98
CA SER A 47 -20.49 -36.32 -12.08
C SER A 47 -19.87 -34.91 -12.03
N ILE A 48 -19.78 -34.21 -13.17
CA ILE A 48 -19.14 -32.88 -13.40
C ILE A 48 -19.36 -31.85 -12.28
N ILE A 49 -20.56 -31.82 -11.70
CA ILE A 49 -20.95 -30.82 -10.68
C ILE A 49 -20.14 -31.02 -9.38
N SER A 50 -19.59 -32.21 -9.15
CA SER A 50 -18.80 -32.52 -7.95
C SER A 50 -17.30 -32.21 -8.10
N CYS A 51 -16.72 -32.18 -9.30
CA CYS A 51 -15.28 -31.89 -9.46
C CYS A 51 -14.99 -30.38 -9.38
N ALA A 52 -15.79 -29.55 -10.03
CA ALA A 52 -15.65 -28.09 -9.96
C ALA A 52 -15.87 -27.55 -8.52
N ASN A 53 -16.85 -28.10 -7.80
CA ASN A 53 -17.11 -27.75 -6.39
C ASN A 53 -16.11 -28.35 -5.40
N LYS A 54 -15.34 -29.39 -5.77
CA LYS A 54 -14.24 -29.90 -4.93
C LYS A 54 -12.97 -29.09 -5.15
N CYS A 55 -12.65 -28.73 -6.40
CA CYS A 55 -11.48 -27.90 -6.70
C CYS A 55 -11.60 -26.44 -6.23
N SER A 56 -12.81 -25.93 -5.96
CA SER A 56 -13.00 -24.61 -5.32
C SER A 56 -12.76 -24.62 -3.80
N VAL A 57 -12.64 -25.80 -3.18
CA VAL A 57 -12.55 -25.97 -1.72
C VAL A 57 -11.26 -26.69 -1.28
N GLU A 58 -10.69 -27.57 -2.13
CA GLU A 58 -9.44 -28.28 -1.87
C GLU A 58 -8.26 -27.65 -2.63
N ILE A 59 -7.18 -27.30 -1.90
CA ILE A 59 -5.93 -26.69 -2.40
C ILE A 59 -5.15 -27.61 -3.37
N ASN A 60 -5.63 -28.84 -3.56
CA ASN A 60 -4.92 -29.97 -4.18
C ASN A 60 -5.77 -30.63 -5.28
N CYS A 61 -6.28 -29.85 -6.24
CA CYS A 61 -7.22 -30.34 -7.25
C CYS A 61 -6.85 -29.80 -8.64
N CYS A 62 -6.93 -30.64 -9.68
CA CYS A 62 -6.57 -30.30 -11.06
C CYS A 62 -7.81 -30.40 -11.97
N VAL A 63 -8.08 -29.36 -12.75
CA VAL A 63 -9.12 -29.40 -13.81
C VAL A 63 -8.43 -29.35 -15.17
N ALA A 64 -8.65 -30.36 -16.01
CA ALA A 64 -8.19 -30.36 -17.40
C ALA A 64 -9.32 -29.89 -18.33
N ASN A 65 -9.13 -28.74 -18.97
CA ASN A 65 -9.99 -28.23 -20.03
C ASN A 65 -9.35 -28.54 -21.39
N PHE A 66 -10.07 -29.21 -22.29
CA PHE A 66 -9.60 -29.48 -23.64
C PHE A 66 -10.12 -28.42 -24.61
N ASP A 67 -9.21 -27.69 -25.26
CA ASP A 67 -9.55 -26.80 -26.37
C ASP A 67 -9.53 -27.60 -27.68
N ALA A 68 -10.71 -27.77 -28.27
CA ALA A 68 -10.89 -28.54 -29.49
C ALA A 68 -10.35 -27.85 -30.75
N ILE A 69 -10.15 -26.52 -30.72
CA ILE A 69 -9.68 -25.73 -31.87
C ILE A 69 -8.16 -25.83 -31.99
N SER A 70 -7.47 -25.68 -30.86
CA SER A 70 -6.01 -25.76 -30.78
C SER A 70 -5.49 -27.19 -30.54
N GLN A 71 -6.38 -28.12 -30.18
CA GLN A 71 -6.07 -29.48 -29.72
C GLN A 71 -5.18 -29.51 -28.48
N THR A 72 -5.22 -28.48 -27.64
CA THR A 72 -4.42 -28.39 -26.41
C THR A 72 -5.25 -28.61 -25.16
N CYS A 73 -4.68 -29.32 -24.19
CA CYS A 73 -5.25 -29.42 -22.84
C CYS A 73 -4.69 -28.28 -21.98
N HIS A 74 -5.58 -27.48 -21.38
CA HIS A 74 -5.26 -26.47 -20.39
C HIS A 74 -5.57 -27.01 -19.00
N LEU A 75 -4.57 -27.05 -18.13
CA LEU A 75 -4.73 -27.41 -16.73
C LEU A 75 -4.94 -26.14 -15.91
N ASP A 76 -6.09 -26.05 -15.24
CA ASP A 76 -6.31 -25.06 -14.19
C ASP A 76 -5.95 -25.72 -12.86
N MET A 77 -4.91 -25.20 -12.20
CA MET A 77 -4.25 -25.90 -11.11
C MET A 77 -3.74 -24.98 -10.00
N SER A 78 -4.07 -25.35 -8.77
CA SER A 78 -3.35 -24.92 -7.56
C SER A 78 -2.61 -26.12 -6.96
N GLY A 79 -1.35 -25.91 -6.54
CA GLY A 79 -0.68 -26.78 -5.56
C GLY A 79 0.16 -27.98 -6.03
N PHE A 80 0.21 -28.35 -7.31
CA PHE A 80 1.01 -29.51 -7.78
C PHE A 80 1.99 -29.18 -8.92
N CYS A 81 3.13 -29.88 -8.96
CA CYS A 81 4.16 -29.77 -10.00
C CYS A 81 4.02 -30.92 -10.99
N PHE A 82 3.88 -30.63 -12.28
CA PHE A 82 3.86 -31.63 -13.35
C PHE A 82 4.89 -31.31 -14.44
N SER A 83 5.41 -32.34 -15.08
CA SER A 83 6.26 -32.24 -16.27
C SER A 83 5.44 -31.78 -17.49
N ALA A 84 6.12 -31.19 -18.49
CA ALA A 84 5.49 -30.90 -19.78
C ALA A 84 4.74 -32.14 -20.36
N PRO A 85 3.54 -31.96 -20.95
CA PRO A 85 2.77 -33.07 -21.52
C PRO A 85 3.55 -33.77 -22.64
N GLN A 86 3.74 -35.09 -22.53
CA GLN A 86 4.35 -35.88 -23.59
C GLN A 86 3.29 -36.62 -24.40
N HIS A 87 3.36 -36.49 -25.72
CA HIS A 87 2.48 -37.15 -26.68
C HIS A 87 3.15 -38.42 -27.23
N GLU A 88 2.66 -39.59 -26.84
CA GLU A 88 3.05 -40.87 -27.44
C GLU A 88 1.81 -41.72 -27.74
N ASN A 89 1.73 -42.26 -28.96
CA ASN A 89 0.70 -43.23 -29.39
C ASN A 89 -0.75 -42.85 -29.02
N GLY A 90 -1.14 -41.58 -29.17
CA GLY A 90 -2.51 -41.13 -28.89
C GLY A 90 -2.85 -41.01 -27.40
N SER A 91 -1.85 -41.11 -26.52
CA SER A 91 -1.97 -40.86 -25.08
C SER A 91 -1.17 -39.63 -24.68
N ILE A 92 -1.72 -38.83 -23.77
CA ILE A 92 -1.03 -37.70 -23.13
C ILE A 92 -0.58 -38.19 -21.75
N THR A 93 0.73 -38.22 -21.51
CA THR A 93 1.29 -38.59 -20.21
C THR A 93 1.80 -37.34 -19.50
N ILE A 94 1.30 -37.12 -18.28
CA ILE A 94 1.70 -36.02 -17.40
C ILE A 94 2.31 -36.65 -16.15
N ARG A 95 3.59 -36.40 -15.87
CA ARG A 95 4.27 -36.94 -14.69
C ARG A 95 4.37 -35.86 -13.63
N ARG A 96 4.36 -36.25 -12.35
CA ARG A 96 4.70 -35.31 -11.27
C ARG A 96 6.17 -34.90 -11.43
N ALA A 97 6.46 -33.61 -11.49
CA ALA A 97 7.83 -33.10 -11.52
C ALA A 97 8.49 -33.34 -10.14
N GLN A 98 9.79 -33.60 -10.13
CA GLN A 98 10.55 -33.77 -8.87
C GLN A 98 10.96 -32.39 -8.33
N GLY A 99 10.55 -32.06 -7.11
CA GLY A 99 10.86 -30.77 -6.46
C GLY A 99 9.64 -30.09 -5.86
N ASP A 100 9.89 -28.94 -5.23
CA ASP A 100 8.88 -28.03 -4.68
C ASP A 100 8.80 -26.74 -5.49
N TRP A 101 7.62 -26.11 -5.50
CA TRP A 101 7.43 -24.75 -5.98
C TRP A 101 8.10 -23.75 -5.02
N PHE A 102 8.83 -22.78 -5.56
CA PHE A 102 9.22 -21.60 -4.80
C PHE A 102 7.99 -20.73 -4.49
N ASN A 103 8.13 -19.85 -3.49
CA ASN A 103 7.13 -18.83 -3.22
C ASN A 103 6.90 -17.97 -4.48
N TRP A 104 5.65 -17.53 -4.64
CA TRP A 104 5.31 -16.55 -5.66
C TRP A 104 6.18 -15.31 -5.57
N SER A 105 6.62 -14.82 -6.72
CA SER A 105 7.17 -13.47 -6.82
C SER A 105 6.12 -12.44 -6.35
N PRO A 106 6.55 -11.25 -5.92
CA PRO A 106 5.66 -10.11 -5.86
C PRO A 106 4.96 -9.90 -7.20
N TRP A 107 3.77 -9.28 -7.16
CA TRP A 107 3.11 -8.83 -8.37
C TRP A 107 3.93 -7.73 -9.04
N SER A 108 3.96 -7.74 -10.37
CA SER A 108 4.44 -6.61 -11.15
C SER A 108 3.55 -5.40 -10.94
N LYS A 109 4.06 -4.21 -11.27
CA LYS A 109 3.19 -3.04 -11.45
C LYS A 109 2.12 -3.33 -12.51
N CYS A 110 0.98 -2.69 -12.39
CA CYS A 110 -0.07 -2.71 -13.38
C CYS A 110 0.42 -2.09 -14.69
N SER A 111 0.05 -2.71 -15.82
CA SER A 111 0.42 -2.21 -17.14
C SER A 111 -0.25 -0.88 -17.52
N LYS A 112 -1.26 -0.43 -16.76
CA LYS A 112 -1.99 0.83 -16.96
C LYS A 112 -2.29 1.45 -15.61
N THR A 113 -2.48 2.77 -15.57
CA THR A 113 -2.88 3.51 -14.35
C THR A 113 -4.41 3.62 -14.18
N CYS A 114 -5.18 3.31 -15.23
CA CYS A 114 -6.65 3.33 -15.29
C CYS A 114 -7.15 2.46 -16.48
N GLU A 115 -8.47 2.30 -16.62
CA GLU A 115 -9.17 1.60 -17.71
C GLU A 115 -8.76 0.12 -17.89
N GLY A 116 -8.47 -0.58 -16.79
CA GLY A 116 -8.18 -2.00 -16.79
C GLY A 116 -6.83 -2.34 -17.44
N GLY A 117 -5.79 -2.41 -16.60
CA GLY A 117 -4.49 -2.98 -16.95
C GLY A 117 -4.40 -4.45 -16.56
N LYS A 118 -3.22 -5.04 -16.78
CA LYS A 118 -2.88 -6.38 -16.29
C LYS A 118 -1.60 -6.30 -15.47
N ARG A 119 -1.53 -7.08 -14.40
CA ARG A 119 -0.29 -7.35 -13.66
C ARG A 119 -0.01 -8.84 -13.61
N THR A 120 1.26 -9.18 -13.44
CA THR A 120 1.74 -10.55 -13.52
C THR A 120 2.63 -10.91 -12.34
N ARG A 121 2.61 -12.18 -11.94
CA ARG A 121 3.59 -12.75 -11.01
C ARG A 121 3.96 -14.15 -11.48
N SER A 122 5.13 -14.63 -11.08
CA SER A 122 5.60 -15.96 -11.46
C SER A 122 6.06 -16.73 -10.23
N HIS A 123 6.04 -18.06 -10.32
CA HIS A 123 6.78 -18.90 -9.40
C HIS A 123 7.53 -19.99 -10.16
N GLN A 124 8.71 -20.31 -9.66
CA GLN A 124 9.64 -21.23 -10.32
C GLN A 124 9.66 -22.55 -9.57
N HIS A 125 10.05 -23.61 -10.27
CA HIS A 125 10.20 -24.94 -9.71
C HIS A 125 11.68 -25.24 -9.38
N SER A 126 11.92 -25.92 -8.26
CA SER A 126 13.27 -26.06 -7.70
C SER A 126 14.21 -27.04 -8.41
N ASN A 127 13.69 -28.09 -9.07
CA ASN A 127 14.52 -29.24 -9.46
C ASN A 127 14.18 -29.83 -10.85
N ASP A 128 13.49 -29.11 -11.73
CA ASP A 128 13.15 -29.63 -13.05
C ASP A 128 13.25 -28.55 -14.13
N GLU A 129 14.31 -28.60 -14.96
CA GLU A 129 14.48 -27.72 -16.14
C GLU A 129 13.35 -27.90 -17.18
N SER A 130 12.55 -28.97 -17.06
CA SER A 130 11.38 -29.22 -17.90
C SER A 130 10.04 -28.77 -17.30
N ALA A 131 10.04 -28.23 -16.07
CA ALA A 131 8.87 -27.60 -15.49
C ALA A 131 8.77 -26.13 -15.95
N GLU A 132 7.68 -25.79 -16.65
CA GLU A 132 7.43 -24.40 -17.07
C GLU A 132 7.17 -23.50 -15.87
N ASN A 133 7.73 -22.28 -15.89
CA ASN A 133 7.41 -21.26 -14.91
C ASN A 133 5.93 -20.89 -15.04
N VAL A 134 5.14 -21.10 -13.99
CA VAL A 134 3.74 -20.69 -14.00
C VAL A 134 3.66 -19.20 -13.77
N THR A 135 3.00 -18.51 -14.69
CA THR A 135 2.72 -17.08 -14.61
C THR A 135 1.24 -16.87 -14.35
N SER A 136 0.92 -16.14 -13.29
CA SER A 136 -0.44 -15.69 -13.00
C SER A 136 -0.63 -14.27 -13.53
N VAL A 137 -1.77 -14.02 -14.16
CA VAL A 137 -2.14 -12.70 -14.69
C VAL A 137 -3.48 -12.29 -14.07
N GLU A 138 -3.58 -11.05 -13.62
CA GLU A 138 -4.85 -10.49 -13.15
C GLU A 138 -5.09 -9.08 -13.67
N VAL A 139 -6.36 -8.70 -13.72
CA VAL A 139 -6.78 -7.35 -14.09
C VAL A 139 -6.55 -6.42 -12.89
N CYS A 140 -6.07 -5.22 -13.17
CA CYS A 140 -5.79 -4.17 -12.19
C CYS A 140 -6.32 -2.83 -12.67
N HIS A 141 -6.53 -1.90 -11.74
CA HIS A 141 -7.00 -0.54 -12.00
C HIS A 141 -8.27 -0.49 -12.88
N PRO A 142 -9.40 -1.09 -12.43
CA PRO A 142 -10.60 -1.26 -13.25
C PRO A 142 -11.44 0.02 -13.43
N PHE A 143 -11.05 1.11 -12.79
CA PHE A 143 -11.74 2.42 -12.81
C PHE A 143 -11.38 3.26 -14.04
N GLY A 144 -12.23 4.24 -14.36
CA GLY A 144 -12.00 5.21 -15.43
C GLY A 144 -10.92 6.24 -15.08
N CYS A 145 -10.24 6.80 -16.07
CA CYS A 145 -9.16 7.78 -15.84
C CYS A 145 -9.65 9.13 -15.28
N ASN A 146 -10.94 9.43 -15.39
CA ASN A 146 -11.57 10.63 -14.85
C ASN A 146 -12.47 10.33 -13.65
N ASP A 147 -12.46 9.09 -13.16
CA ASP A 147 -13.18 8.76 -11.93
C ASP A 147 -12.50 9.48 -10.75
N THR A 148 -13.28 9.76 -9.72
CA THR A 148 -12.82 10.41 -8.49
C THR A 148 -13.10 9.51 -7.29
N ALA A 149 -12.45 9.79 -6.16
CA ALA A 149 -12.74 9.16 -4.87
C ALA A 149 -12.60 10.19 -3.75
N LEU A 150 -13.13 9.93 -2.56
CA LEU A 150 -13.04 10.82 -1.40
C LEU A 150 -11.59 11.01 -0.93
N ASN A 151 -10.82 9.93 -0.95
CA ASN A 151 -9.41 9.88 -0.57
C ASN A 151 -8.73 8.63 -1.16
N CYS A 152 -7.43 8.46 -0.88
CA CYS A 152 -6.68 7.31 -1.38
C CYS A 152 -7.10 5.96 -0.78
N TYR A 153 -7.72 5.97 0.42
CA TYR A 153 -8.27 4.77 1.02
C TYR A 153 -9.47 4.27 0.21
N GLU A 154 -10.35 5.15 -0.24
CA GLU A 154 -11.43 4.76 -1.16
C GLU A 154 -10.87 4.33 -2.52
N TRP A 155 -9.83 4.99 -3.04
CA TRP A 155 -9.17 4.53 -4.28
C TRP A 155 -8.68 3.08 -4.18
N LYS A 156 -8.10 2.69 -3.05
CA LYS A 156 -7.76 1.28 -2.80
C LYS A 156 -8.98 0.38 -2.93
N THR A 157 -10.12 0.75 -2.36
CA THR A 157 -11.37 -0.04 -2.48
C THR A 157 -11.90 -0.11 -3.92
N LYS A 158 -11.62 0.91 -4.74
CA LYS A 158 -11.90 0.92 -6.20
C LYS A 158 -10.91 0.09 -7.01
N GLY A 159 -9.90 -0.51 -6.36
CA GLY A 159 -8.91 -1.36 -7.00
C GLY A 159 -7.71 -0.60 -7.56
N LEU A 160 -7.37 0.55 -6.99
CA LEU A 160 -6.04 1.16 -7.18
C LEU A 160 -5.01 0.37 -6.35
N LEU A 161 -4.00 -0.19 -7.02
CA LEU A 161 -3.08 -1.17 -6.44
C LEU A 161 -1.63 -0.65 -6.40
N ASP A 162 -1.25 0.21 -7.33
CA ASP A 162 0.09 0.81 -7.37
C ASP A 162 0.04 2.27 -6.91
N SER A 163 1.10 2.72 -6.24
CA SER A 163 1.25 4.11 -5.83
C SER A 163 1.33 5.05 -7.04
N GLN A 164 0.45 6.05 -7.10
CA GLN A 164 0.34 7.01 -8.20
C GLN A 164 -0.43 8.26 -7.78
N THR A 165 -0.38 9.30 -8.61
CA THR A 165 -1.28 10.45 -8.49
C THR A 165 -2.69 10.07 -8.97
N ALA A 166 -3.71 10.48 -8.23
CA ALA A 166 -5.12 10.25 -8.56
C ALA A 166 -5.98 11.48 -8.21
N LEU A 167 -7.15 11.59 -8.84
CA LEU A 167 -8.12 12.65 -8.53
C LEU A 167 -8.92 12.27 -7.28
N ILE A 168 -8.94 13.16 -6.29
CA ILE A 168 -9.83 13.05 -5.14
C ILE A 168 -10.78 14.22 -5.05
N GLU A 169 -11.96 13.96 -4.53
CA GLU A 169 -13.03 14.92 -4.27
C GLU A 169 -13.39 14.82 -2.78
N PRO A 170 -12.65 15.48 -1.86
CA PRO A 170 -12.90 15.40 -0.43
C PRO A 170 -14.20 16.09 -0.01
N ILE A 171 -14.79 15.60 1.08
CA ILE A 171 -15.97 16.21 1.71
C ILE A 171 -15.53 16.90 3.01
N THR A 172 -15.88 18.16 3.15
CA THR A 172 -15.67 18.93 4.40
C THR A 172 -16.49 18.36 5.55
N SER A 173 -16.13 18.67 6.80
CA SER A 173 -16.87 18.26 8.00
C SER A 173 -18.36 18.67 7.99
N ASN A 174 -18.72 19.71 7.22
CA ASN A 174 -20.09 20.21 7.07
C ASN A 174 -20.84 19.57 5.88
N GLY A 175 -20.26 18.57 5.23
CA GLY A 175 -20.89 17.86 4.10
C GLY A 175 -20.77 18.57 2.75
N VAL A 176 -19.94 19.62 2.63
CA VAL A 176 -19.68 20.29 1.35
C VAL A 176 -18.63 19.52 0.58
N GLN A 177 -18.98 19.14 -0.64
CA GLN A 177 -18.08 18.50 -1.62
C GLN A 177 -17.13 19.55 -2.21
N LEU A 178 -15.83 19.32 -2.10
CA LEU A 178 -14.81 20.16 -2.76
C LEU A 178 -14.57 19.71 -4.20
N PRO A 179 -14.09 20.62 -5.08
CA PRO A 179 -13.68 20.28 -6.45
C PRO A 179 -12.59 19.19 -6.46
N ALA A 180 -12.50 18.47 -7.58
CA ALA A 180 -11.44 17.47 -7.76
C ALA A 180 -10.04 18.10 -7.67
N VAL A 181 -9.15 17.43 -6.95
CA VAL A 181 -7.73 17.78 -6.82
C VAL A 181 -6.86 16.54 -7.05
N GLU A 182 -5.72 16.72 -7.72
CA GLU A 182 -4.73 15.65 -7.87
C GLU A 182 -3.95 15.47 -6.56
N ILE A 183 -3.84 14.23 -6.09
CA ILE A 183 -3.09 13.89 -4.89
C ILE A 183 -2.27 12.63 -5.10
N TYR A 184 -1.14 12.51 -4.40
CA TYR A 184 -0.36 11.27 -4.40
C TYR A 184 -0.99 10.25 -3.45
N CYS A 185 -1.32 9.07 -3.99
CA CYS A 185 -1.75 7.92 -3.22
C CYS A 185 -0.59 6.93 -3.09
N ASP A 186 -0.15 6.71 -1.86
CA ASP A 186 0.83 5.68 -1.54
C ASP A 186 0.11 4.37 -1.17
N MET A 187 0.25 3.37 -2.04
CA MET A 187 -0.35 2.03 -1.91
C MET A 187 0.57 1.02 -1.24
N ASP A 188 1.80 1.42 -0.89
CA ASP A 188 2.78 0.57 -0.23
C ASP A 188 2.83 0.85 1.29
N MET A 189 2.49 2.07 1.71
CA MET A 189 2.43 2.48 3.11
C MET A 189 1.27 1.84 3.90
N GLU A 190 1.46 1.71 5.22
CA GLU A 190 0.44 1.24 6.18
C GLU A 190 -0.23 -0.07 5.76
N ASN A 191 0.58 -1.08 5.40
CA ASN A 191 0.10 -2.38 4.88
C ASN A 191 -0.82 -2.21 3.67
N GLY A 192 -0.45 -1.25 2.81
CA GLY A 192 -1.15 -0.84 1.61
C GLY A 192 -2.53 -0.25 1.87
N ALA A 193 -2.72 0.54 2.93
CA ALA A 193 -4.01 1.15 3.28
C ALA A 193 -4.55 2.12 2.21
N GLY A 194 -3.71 2.60 1.30
CA GLY A 194 -4.05 3.71 0.41
C GLY A 194 -3.91 5.03 1.16
N VAL A 195 -2.67 5.41 1.43
CA VAL A 195 -2.34 6.62 2.19
C VAL A 195 -2.40 7.82 1.26
N THR A 196 -3.17 8.83 1.66
CA THR A 196 -3.22 10.14 1.01
C THR A 196 -2.04 10.96 1.52
N VAL A 197 -1.13 11.34 0.63
CA VAL A 197 0.08 12.11 0.97
C VAL A 197 -0.10 13.54 0.48
N ILE A 198 -0.02 14.51 1.40
CA ILE A 198 -0.12 15.93 1.08
C ILE A 198 1.25 16.57 1.32
N ASN A 199 1.87 17.01 0.23
CA ASN A 199 3.19 17.63 0.25
C ASN A 199 3.14 19.16 0.50
N HIS A 200 4.28 19.71 0.90
CA HIS A 200 4.48 21.14 1.14
C HIS A 200 5.96 21.58 0.98
N ASP A 201 6.21 22.88 1.03
CA ASP A 201 7.53 23.49 0.80
C ASP A 201 8.64 23.22 1.85
N GLY A 202 8.30 22.51 2.92
CA GLY A 202 9.12 22.35 4.14
C GLY A 202 9.74 20.96 4.32
N GLU A 203 9.63 20.09 3.32
CA GLU A 203 10.09 18.69 3.36
C GLU A 203 11.61 18.54 3.14
N ARG A 204 12.39 19.36 3.84
CA ARG A 204 13.86 19.36 3.82
C ARG A 204 14.41 19.90 5.12
N ASP A 205 15.65 19.53 5.45
CA ASP A 205 16.35 20.14 6.58
C ASP A 205 16.59 21.64 6.27
N VAL A 206 16.09 22.52 7.14
CA VAL A 206 16.29 23.97 7.06
C VAL A 206 17.16 24.41 8.23
N THR A 207 18.40 24.82 7.92
CA THR A 207 19.32 25.40 8.92
C THR A 207 18.84 26.77 9.39
N VAL A 208 18.90 26.99 10.70
CA VAL A 208 18.59 28.25 11.38
C VAL A 208 19.77 28.64 12.26
N HIS A 209 20.23 29.87 12.09
CA HIS A 209 21.32 30.51 12.83
C HIS A 209 21.09 32.03 12.80
N GLY A 210 21.49 32.74 13.85
CA GLY A 210 21.38 34.18 14.03
C GLY A 210 20.08 34.64 14.69
N TYR A 211 19.32 33.75 15.34
CA TYR A 211 18.01 34.04 15.92
C TYR A 211 18.01 33.76 17.43
N GLU A 212 18.44 34.76 18.20
CA GLU A 212 18.53 34.69 19.66
C GLU A 212 17.15 34.67 20.35
N GLY A 213 16.26 35.56 19.94
CA GLY A 213 14.97 35.73 20.62
C GLY A 213 14.07 34.49 20.48
N HIS A 214 13.30 34.20 21.53
CA HIS A 214 12.28 33.14 21.54
C HIS A 214 11.37 33.20 20.29
N GLY A 215 11.38 32.15 19.47
CA GLY A 215 10.60 32.08 18.25
C GLY A 215 10.84 33.24 17.26
N SER A 216 12.01 33.88 17.30
CA SER A 216 12.34 35.03 16.46
C SER A 216 12.55 34.65 14.99
N TYR A 217 12.93 33.41 14.71
CA TYR A 217 12.79 32.80 13.40
C TYR A 217 11.37 32.25 13.22
N SER A 218 10.81 32.40 12.03
CA SER A 218 9.54 31.77 11.66
C SER A 218 9.61 31.19 10.24
N TYR A 219 9.05 30.00 10.10
CA TYR A 219 8.84 29.31 8.83
C TYR A 219 7.35 29.03 8.70
N ILE A 220 6.70 29.61 7.68
CA ILE A 220 5.27 29.40 7.42
C ILE A 220 5.17 28.35 6.32
N VAL A 221 4.44 27.27 6.58
CA VAL A 221 4.32 26.12 5.67
C VAL A 221 3.36 26.44 4.54
N SER A 222 3.78 26.20 3.30
CA SER A 222 2.93 26.30 2.11
C SER A 222 2.66 24.91 1.52
N TYR A 223 1.42 24.44 1.66
CA TYR A 223 0.96 23.16 1.12
C TYR A 223 0.68 23.23 -0.39
N ASP A 224 0.90 22.11 -1.09
CA ASP A 224 0.74 22.01 -2.54
C ASP A 224 -0.72 22.05 -3.02
N ILE A 225 -1.66 21.87 -2.09
CA ILE A 225 -3.12 21.99 -2.32
C ILE A 225 -3.72 23.07 -1.42
N SER A 226 -4.93 23.53 -1.73
CA SER A 226 -5.56 24.58 -0.93
C SER A 226 -5.77 24.12 0.52
N PHE A 227 -5.62 25.05 1.46
CA PHE A 227 -5.77 24.78 2.89
C PHE A 227 -7.14 24.15 3.23
N GLU A 228 -8.19 24.50 2.48
CA GLU A 228 -9.52 23.89 2.60
C GLU A 228 -9.52 22.39 2.25
N HIS A 229 -8.81 21.98 1.19
CA HIS A 229 -8.64 20.56 0.87
C HIS A 229 -7.83 19.84 1.94
N VAL A 230 -6.75 20.45 2.44
CA VAL A 230 -5.92 19.87 3.51
C VAL A 230 -6.78 19.53 4.74
N VAL A 231 -7.58 20.50 5.21
CA VAL A 231 -8.46 20.32 6.37
C VAL A 231 -9.55 19.28 6.09
N ALA A 232 -10.18 19.32 4.92
CA ALA A 232 -11.22 18.35 4.55
C ALA A 232 -10.69 16.90 4.51
N ILE A 233 -9.49 16.69 3.97
CA ILE A 233 -8.84 15.36 3.94
C ILE A 233 -8.52 14.89 5.37
N ILE A 234 -7.98 15.77 6.22
CA ILE A 234 -7.67 15.42 7.62
C ILE A 234 -8.94 15.03 8.38
N ASP A 235 -10.01 15.82 8.25
CA ASP A 235 -11.23 15.62 9.02
C ASP A 235 -12.01 14.38 8.58
N SER A 236 -12.01 14.09 7.27
CA SER A 236 -12.69 12.92 6.69
C SER A 236 -11.90 11.61 6.77
N SER A 237 -10.62 11.66 7.16
CA SER A 237 -9.77 10.46 7.29
C SER A 237 -9.79 9.90 8.71
N GLN A 238 -9.73 8.57 8.86
CA GLN A 238 -9.74 7.93 10.18
C GLN A 238 -8.47 8.26 10.98
N PHE A 239 -7.32 8.18 10.32
CA PHE A 239 -6.00 8.44 10.88
C PHE A 239 -5.26 9.46 10.02
N CYS A 240 -4.55 10.38 10.67
CA CYS A 240 -3.60 11.25 10.00
C CYS A 240 -2.37 11.43 10.88
N ARG A 241 -1.22 11.63 10.26
CA ARG A 241 0.01 12.01 10.95
C ARG A 241 0.85 12.98 10.12
N GLN A 242 1.67 13.76 10.81
CA GLN A 242 2.68 14.60 10.18
C GLN A 242 3.97 14.55 11.00
N PHE A 243 5.10 14.37 10.34
CA PHE A 243 6.39 14.25 11.02
C PHE A 243 6.99 15.63 11.28
N VAL A 244 7.59 15.83 12.46
CA VAL A 244 8.35 17.04 12.80
C VAL A 244 9.66 16.66 13.47
N ARG A 245 10.72 17.41 13.17
CA ARG A 245 12.04 17.24 13.78
C ARG A 245 12.71 18.57 14.05
N TRP A 246 13.34 18.66 15.21
CA TRP A 246 14.29 19.70 15.57
C TRP A 246 15.62 19.07 15.94
N LYS A 247 16.66 19.36 15.15
CA LYS A 247 18.05 19.11 15.52
C LYS A 247 18.66 20.40 16.05
N CYS A 248 19.40 20.31 17.13
CA CYS A 248 19.97 21.46 17.82
C CYS A 248 21.43 21.21 18.15
N PHE A 249 22.20 22.29 18.17
CA PHE A 249 23.54 22.37 18.69
C PHE A 249 23.55 23.62 19.56
N ASN A 250 23.57 23.43 20.88
CA ASN A 250 23.26 24.47 21.89
C ASN A 250 22.06 25.35 21.54
N ALA A 251 20.94 24.72 21.21
CA ALA A 251 19.70 25.43 20.98
C ALA A 251 18.60 24.73 21.78
N GLU A 252 18.41 25.17 23.01
CA GLU A 252 17.39 24.63 23.93
C GLU A 252 15.99 24.87 23.36
N ILE A 253 15.09 23.91 23.57
CA ILE A 253 13.69 24.03 23.15
C ILE A 253 12.94 24.95 24.12
N TYR A 254 13.21 24.80 25.41
CA TYR A 254 12.51 25.52 26.47
C TYR A 254 13.49 26.26 27.39
N ASP A 255 13.38 27.59 27.41
CA ASP A 255 14.10 28.44 28.36
C ASP A 255 13.36 28.41 29.70
N GLU A 256 13.86 27.59 30.62
CA GLU A 256 13.36 27.49 32.00
C GLU A 256 13.55 28.79 32.81
N GLY A 257 14.59 29.58 32.51
CA GLY A 257 14.90 30.83 33.21
C GLY A 257 13.86 31.92 32.96
N ASN A 258 13.41 32.08 31.72
CA ASN A 258 12.38 33.04 31.33
C ASN A 258 10.98 32.43 31.20
N GLN A 259 10.86 31.12 31.41
CA GLN A 259 9.65 30.34 31.24
C GLN A 259 9.03 30.46 29.83
N LYS A 260 9.87 30.43 28.79
CA LYS A 260 9.45 30.64 27.38
C LYS A 260 9.94 29.53 26.46
N TRP A 261 9.21 29.34 25.37
CA TRP A 261 9.61 28.43 24.30
C TRP A 261 10.54 29.13 23.33
N ASN A 262 11.75 28.61 23.17
CA ASN A 262 12.64 29.01 22.09
C ASN A 262 12.13 28.44 20.78
N THR A 263 11.79 27.14 20.77
CA THR A 263 11.38 26.42 19.57
C THR A 263 10.00 25.79 19.74
N TYR A 264 9.09 26.00 18.79
CA TYR A 264 7.73 25.47 18.81
C TYR A 264 7.07 25.54 17.42
N TRP A 265 5.96 24.85 17.22
CA TRP A 265 5.17 24.89 15.98
C TRP A 265 3.70 25.22 16.24
N THR A 266 2.97 25.64 15.21
CA THR A 266 1.55 25.99 15.27
C THR A 266 0.70 25.10 14.36
N ASN A 267 -0.62 25.09 14.60
CA ASN A 267 -1.57 24.29 13.83
C ASN A 267 -2.81 25.09 13.41
N ARG A 268 -3.73 24.43 12.68
CA ARG A 268 -5.01 25.02 12.22
C ARG A 268 -5.88 25.60 13.33
N SER A 269 -5.84 25.04 14.54
CA SER A 269 -6.66 25.52 15.66
C SER A 269 -6.05 26.73 16.35
N THR A 270 -4.79 27.04 16.08
CA THR A 270 -3.99 27.97 16.87
C THR A 270 -3.29 29.08 16.09
N ALA A 271 -3.64 29.30 14.84
CA ALA A 271 -3.22 30.48 14.12
C ALA A 271 -4.36 30.97 13.21
N TYR A 272 -5.08 32.00 13.69
CA TYR A 272 -5.54 33.18 12.93
C TYR A 272 -6.88 33.79 13.43
N LEU A 273 -7.74 33.04 14.14
CA LEU A 273 -9.17 33.44 14.26
C LEU A 273 -9.62 34.24 15.50
N ALA A 274 -8.75 34.67 16.41
CA ALA A 274 -9.23 35.45 17.57
C ALA A 274 -8.36 36.62 18.06
N THR A 275 -7.04 36.67 17.80
CA THR A 275 -6.18 37.61 18.54
C THR A 275 -5.04 38.28 17.77
N ASN A 276 -4.82 37.98 16.47
CA ASN A 276 -3.63 38.47 15.72
C ASN A 276 -2.27 38.16 16.39
N GLU A 277 -2.23 37.19 17.30
CA GLU A 277 -1.04 36.80 18.05
C GLU A 277 -0.80 35.30 17.81
N TYR A 278 0.37 34.96 17.27
CA TYR A 278 0.87 33.59 17.29
C TYR A 278 1.24 33.25 18.73
N LYS A 279 0.24 32.88 19.54
CA LYS A 279 0.51 32.32 20.86
C LYS A 279 1.16 30.96 20.67
N PRO A 280 2.20 30.59 21.43
CA PRO A 280 2.83 29.27 21.34
C PRO A 280 1.74 28.25 21.63
N PRO A 281 1.27 27.51 20.62
CA PRO A 281 0.21 26.58 20.86
C PRO A 281 0.84 25.28 21.27
N SER A 282 0.33 24.74 22.37
CA SER A 282 0.64 23.39 22.81
C SER A 282 2.12 23.17 23.09
N GLY A 283 2.50 23.30 24.36
CA GLY A 283 3.76 22.78 24.85
C GLY A 283 3.85 21.30 24.54
N PHE A 284 4.49 20.97 23.43
CA PHE A 284 4.68 19.61 22.96
C PHE A 284 5.51 19.56 21.68
N PHE A 285 6.39 18.58 21.58
CA PHE A 285 7.03 18.26 20.32
C PHE A 285 6.35 17.12 19.53
N HIS A 286 5.30 16.44 20.04
CA HIS A 286 4.49 15.38 19.37
C HIS A 286 3.48 14.70 20.34
N GLY A 287 2.22 14.36 19.95
CA GLY A 287 1.23 13.57 20.75
C GLY A 287 -0.16 14.22 21.05
N PRO A 288 -0.91 13.87 22.13
CA PRO A 288 -2.24 14.44 22.45
C PRO A 288 -2.37 15.47 23.61
N GLU A 289 -1.36 15.68 24.46
CA GLU A 289 -1.47 16.56 25.65
C GLU A 289 -0.51 17.76 25.62
N ILE A 290 -0.94 18.91 26.17
CA ILE A 290 -0.13 20.13 26.30
C ILE A 290 0.81 20.00 27.52
N ARG A 291 1.96 19.37 27.36
CA ARG A 291 3.02 19.24 28.38
C ARG A 291 4.40 19.55 27.81
N ARG A 292 5.26 20.23 28.59
CA ARG A 292 6.66 20.55 28.24
C ARG A 292 7.55 19.30 28.09
N ILE A 293 7.27 18.43 27.11
CA ILE A 293 7.89 17.12 26.94
C ILE A 293 7.97 16.74 25.46
N CYS A 294 9.08 16.13 25.07
CA CYS A 294 9.32 15.56 23.74
C CYS A 294 9.10 14.04 23.72
N ASP A 295 9.31 13.37 22.59
CA ASP A 295 8.97 11.92 22.45
C ASP A 295 9.83 11.06 23.32
N CYS A 296 11.10 11.42 23.38
CA CYS A 296 12.02 10.78 24.28
C CYS A 296 11.58 10.90 25.74
N GLY A 297 10.91 12.00 26.13
CA GLY A 297 10.46 12.21 27.50
C GLY A 297 9.20 11.41 27.82
N ILE A 298 8.29 11.24 26.86
CA ILE A 298 7.09 10.40 27.03
C ILE A 298 7.47 8.92 27.09
N THR A 299 8.44 8.51 26.27
CA THR A 299 8.87 7.12 26.14
C THR A 299 9.97 6.72 27.12
N ASP A 300 10.43 7.63 27.99
CA ASP A 300 11.60 7.46 28.86
C ASP A 300 12.88 7.03 28.10
N THR A 301 13.04 7.51 26.87
CA THR A 301 14.18 7.21 25.99
C THR A 301 15.12 8.41 25.76
N CYS A 302 14.92 9.54 26.46
CA CYS A 302 15.86 10.66 26.37
C CYS A 302 17.28 10.21 26.76
N GLN A 303 18.27 10.81 26.10
CA GLN A 303 19.69 10.47 26.31
C GLN A 303 20.15 10.73 27.75
N ARG A 304 19.45 11.63 28.44
CA ARG A 304 19.59 11.92 29.87
C ARG A 304 18.22 11.76 30.53
N SER A 305 18.18 11.14 31.70
CA SER A 305 16.94 10.88 32.44
C SER A 305 16.40 12.09 33.20
N ASP A 306 17.18 13.17 33.30
CA ASP A 306 16.82 14.40 33.99
C ASP A 306 16.32 15.52 33.06
N VAL A 307 16.15 15.22 31.77
CA VAL A 307 15.58 16.14 30.77
C VAL A 307 14.32 15.54 30.16
N LEU A 308 13.44 16.42 29.66
CA LEU A 308 12.19 16.05 29.00
C LEU A 308 12.30 16.09 27.46
N CYS A 309 13.37 16.68 26.95
CA CYS A 309 13.75 16.78 25.55
C CYS A 309 15.27 16.67 25.44
N ASN A 310 15.78 16.04 24.39
CA ASN A 310 17.23 15.91 24.18
C ASN A 310 17.89 17.27 23.91
N CYS A 311 17.20 18.19 23.25
CA CYS A 311 17.73 19.51 22.91
C CYS A 311 17.90 20.44 24.13
N ASP A 312 17.18 20.21 25.21
CA ASP A 312 17.32 20.97 26.46
C ASP A 312 18.59 20.58 27.26
N ILE A 313 19.39 19.63 26.76
CA ILE A 313 20.66 19.25 27.39
C ILE A 313 21.73 20.35 27.20
N ASN A 314 21.70 21.05 26.06
CA ASN A 314 22.56 22.20 25.75
C ASN A 314 24.07 21.97 26.07
N ASP A 315 24.68 20.97 25.42
CA ASP A 315 26.01 20.44 25.79
C ASP A 315 27.07 20.33 24.67
N ASP A 316 27.08 21.27 23.73
CA ASP A 316 28.02 21.33 22.59
C ASP A 316 27.99 20.07 21.69
N ILE A 317 26.88 19.33 21.71
CA ILE A 317 26.68 18.12 20.91
C ILE A 317 25.39 18.27 20.11
N TRP A 318 25.41 17.81 18.85
CA TRP A 318 24.18 17.73 18.06
C TRP A 318 23.18 16.76 18.69
N ARG A 319 22.04 17.29 19.12
CA ARG A 319 20.90 16.53 19.64
C ARG A 319 19.73 16.61 18.66
N SER A 320 18.72 15.77 18.87
CA SER A 320 17.51 15.74 18.06
C SER A 320 16.32 15.34 18.91
N ASP A 321 15.21 16.04 18.72
CA ASP A 321 13.88 15.66 19.15
C ASP A 321 12.98 15.61 17.92
N GLU A 322 12.29 14.49 17.72
CA GLU A 322 11.49 14.23 16.54
C GLU A 322 10.35 13.27 16.81
N GLY A 323 9.34 13.29 15.96
CA GLY A 323 8.19 12.39 16.09
C GLY A 323 7.06 12.72 15.15
N TYR A 324 6.05 11.86 15.16
CA TYR A 324 4.80 12.09 14.43
C TYR A 324 3.76 12.77 15.32
N VAL A 325 3.23 13.90 14.85
CA VAL A 325 1.99 14.47 15.38
C VAL A 325 0.83 13.66 14.83
N THR A 326 0.14 12.89 15.68
CA THR A 326 -0.95 11.98 15.29
C THR A 326 -2.34 12.46 15.71
N ASN A 327 -2.41 13.49 16.57
CA ASN A 327 -3.68 14.12 16.92
C ASN A 327 -4.16 14.97 15.74
N LYS A 328 -5.25 14.55 15.08
CA LYS A 328 -5.83 15.25 13.92
C LYS A 328 -6.21 16.70 14.22
N ASP A 329 -6.63 17.02 15.44
CA ASP A 329 -6.99 18.40 15.83
C ASP A 329 -5.79 19.34 15.88
N ALA A 330 -4.58 18.77 16.02
CA ALA A 330 -3.31 19.48 15.99
C ALA A 330 -2.65 19.50 14.60
N LEU A 331 -3.28 18.91 13.57
CA LEU A 331 -2.83 18.95 12.18
C LEU A 331 -3.70 19.88 11.34
N PRO A 332 -3.20 20.44 10.23
CA PRO A 332 -1.81 20.41 9.77
C PRO A 332 -0.90 21.31 10.63
N ILE A 333 0.41 21.07 10.56
CA ILE A 333 1.42 22.03 11.02
C ILE A 333 1.38 23.25 10.08
N VAL A 334 1.25 24.45 10.64
CA VAL A 334 1.07 25.70 9.88
C VAL A 334 2.32 26.56 9.88
N ALA A 335 3.05 26.61 11.00
CA ALA A 335 4.31 27.32 11.09
C ALA A 335 5.23 26.69 12.13
N PHE A 336 6.54 26.93 11.97
CA PHE A 336 7.60 26.50 12.87
C PHE A 336 8.42 27.71 13.30
N PHE A 337 8.68 27.83 14.60
CA PHE A 337 9.36 28.95 15.22
C PHE A 337 10.60 28.45 15.95
N VAL A 338 11.70 29.21 15.85
CA VAL A 338 12.99 28.88 16.46
C VAL A 338 13.56 30.13 17.13
N GLY A 339 14.26 29.92 18.24
CA GLY A 339 15.07 30.90 18.97
C GLY A 339 16.32 30.19 19.49
N ASP A 340 17.13 30.87 20.32
CA ASP A 340 18.34 30.29 20.93
C ASP A 340 19.31 29.74 19.86
N THR A 341 19.51 30.53 18.80
CA THR A 341 20.48 30.25 17.75
C THR A 341 21.34 31.48 17.46
N GLY A 342 21.51 32.37 18.45
CA GLY A 342 22.13 33.68 18.28
C GLY A 342 23.64 33.69 18.48
N ASP A 343 24.14 32.82 19.36
CA ASP A 343 25.55 32.77 19.73
C ASP A 343 26.41 31.93 18.77
N ALA A 344 27.73 32.09 18.83
CA ALA A 344 28.69 31.51 17.88
C ALA A 344 28.74 29.97 17.87
N LEU A 345 28.18 29.33 18.90
CA LEU A 345 28.09 27.88 19.04
C LEU A 345 26.64 27.42 19.05
N GLU A 346 25.72 28.18 18.47
CA GLU A 346 24.30 27.84 18.42
C GLU A 346 23.81 27.71 16.98
N GLU A 347 23.27 26.55 16.65
CA GLU A 347 22.67 26.27 15.35
C GLU A 347 21.58 25.24 15.53
N GLY A 348 20.54 25.29 14.69
CA GLY A 348 19.63 24.18 14.58
C GLY A 348 19.10 23.94 13.18
N LYS A 349 18.40 22.82 13.02
CA LYS A 349 17.81 22.38 11.76
C LYS A 349 16.41 21.85 12.04
N HIS A 350 15.42 22.45 11.41
CA HIS A 350 14.06 21.93 11.44
C HIS A 350 13.72 21.16 10.17
N PHE A 351 12.82 20.19 10.29
CA PHE A 351 12.24 19.44 9.18
C PHE A 351 10.76 19.17 9.50
N ILE A 352 9.90 19.38 8.51
CA ILE A 352 8.47 19.08 8.59
C ILE A 352 8.17 18.12 7.43
N GLY A 353 7.63 16.95 7.73
CA GLY A 353 7.27 15.94 6.74
C GLY A 353 5.87 16.16 6.16
N PRO A 354 5.54 15.44 5.08
CA PRO A 354 4.21 15.52 4.48
C PRO A 354 3.12 15.05 5.45
N ILE A 355 1.88 15.43 5.17
CA ILE A 355 0.72 14.88 5.89
C ILE A 355 0.36 13.55 5.26
N GLU A 356 0.22 12.53 6.10
CA GLU A 356 -0.14 11.17 5.70
C GLU A 356 -1.49 10.81 6.34
N CYS A 357 -2.54 10.63 5.53
CA CYS A 357 -3.90 10.33 6.00
C CYS A 357 -4.47 9.06 5.37
N TYR A 358 -5.17 8.23 6.15
CA TYR A 358 -5.78 6.98 5.68
C TYR A 358 -7.02 6.56 6.49
N GLY A 359 -7.82 5.67 5.92
CA GLY A 359 -9.12 5.28 6.45
C GLY A 359 -10.21 6.33 6.21
N ILE A 360 -11.44 6.03 6.63
CA ILE A 360 -12.59 6.93 6.55
C ILE A 360 -13.15 7.10 7.97
N ALA A 361 -13.38 8.35 8.38
CA ALA A 361 -13.83 8.73 9.72
C ALA A 361 -15.32 8.46 9.99
#